data_AF-A0A931XAR5-F1
#
_entry.id   AF-A0A931XAR5-F1
#
_cell.length_a   1.000
_cell.length_b   1.000
_cell.length_c   1.000
_cell.angle_alpha   90.00
_cell.angle_beta   90.00
_cell.angle_gamma   90.00
#
_symmetry.space_group_name_H-M   'P 1'
#
loop_
_entity.id
_entity.type
_entity.pdbx_description
1 polymer ?
#
loop_
_entity_poly.entity_id
_entity_poly.type
_entity_poly.pdbx_seq_one_letter_code
_entity_poly.pdbx_strand_id
1 'polypeptide(L)'
;METEGLAAADVTVDERLVVDEMNVCAREVIGSLPEDYRAALVLHDLEGLSAAQTAKVCGCSVPTAKIRIHRARVRLREALQGQCDFYRDRANVLRCDRKA
;
A
#
# COMPACT_ATOMS: atom_id res chain seq x y z
N MET A 1 -7.49 -29.23 14.09
CA MET A 1 -8.08 -27.92 14.47
C MET A 1 -7.13 -27.33 15.49
N GLU A 2 -6.06 -26.70 15.01
CA GLU A 2 -5.00 -26.13 15.85
C GLU A 2 -4.87 -24.68 15.43
N THR A 3 -5.52 -23.80 16.19
CA THR A 3 -5.36 -22.35 16.08
C THR A 3 -4.12 -21.98 16.88
N GLU A 4 -2.96 -22.03 16.24
CA GLU A 4 -1.75 -21.43 16.79
C GLU A 4 -1.83 -19.92 16.59
N GLY A 5 -2.17 -19.23 17.69
CA GLY A 5 -2.15 -17.79 17.80
C GLY A 5 -0.74 -17.28 17.53
N LEU A 6 -0.60 -16.50 16.46
CA LEU A 6 0.62 -15.79 16.16
C LEU A 6 0.80 -14.67 17.18
N ALA A 7 1.78 -14.84 18.06
CA ALA A 7 2.18 -13.89 19.08
C ALA A 7 2.50 -12.53 18.43
N ALA A 8 1.68 -11.52 18.71
CA ALA A 8 2.06 -10.13 18.54
C ALA A 8 3.17 -9.85 19.57
N ALA A 9 4.42 -9.99 19.13
CA ALA A 9 5.58 -9.53 19.88
C ALA A 9 5.38 -8.06 20.30
N ASP A 10 5.93 -7.71 21.45
CA ASP A 10 5.79 -6.43 22.12
C ASP A 10 6.39 -5.28 21.27
N VAL A 11 5.60 -4.75 20.34
CA VAL A 11 5.97 -3.51 19.66
C VAL A 11 6.04 -2.41 20.70
N THR A 12 7.25 -1.89 20.95
CA THR A 12 7.45 -0.80 21.90
C THR A 12 6.68 0.45 21.46
N VAL A 13 6.35 1.34 22.39
CA VAL A 13 5.59 2.57 22.09
C VAL A 13 6.28 3.39 20.99
N ASP A 14 7.61 3.42 21.00
CA ASP A 14 8.45 4.11 20.02
C ASP A 14 8.31 3.50 18.61
N GLU A 15 8.39 2.17 18.49
CA GLU A 15 8.21 1.47 17.22
C GLU A 15 6.79 1.65 16.64
N ARG A 16 5.78 1.73 17.51
CA ARG A 16 4.40 2.02 17.10
C ARG A 16 4.25 3.41 16.50
N LEU A 17 4.92 4.42 17.08
CA LEU A 17 4.90 5.80 16.57
C LEU A 17 5.52 5.89 15.17
N VAL A 18 6.65 5.21 14.95
CA VAL A 18 7.31 5.15 13.63
C VAL A 18 6.41 4.50 12.58
N VAL A 19 5.74 3.39 12.93
CA VAL A 19 4.80 2.70 12.03
C VAL A 19 3.60 3.59 11.71
N ASP A 20 3.06 4.31 12.70
CA ASP A 20 1.93 5.22 12.48
C ASP A 20 2.30 6.40 11.59
N GLU A 21 3.50 6.97 11.75
CA GLU A 21 3.98 8.05 10.88
C GLU A 21 4.16 7.59 9.42
N MET A 22 4.72 6.39 9.22
CA MET A 22 4.80 5.74 7.90
C MET A 22 3.40 5.50 7.31
N ASN A 23 2.44 5.05 8.12
CA ASN A 23 1.06 4.81 7.70
C ASN A 23 0.35 6.10 7.28
N VAL A 24 0.59 7.21 7.98
CA VAL A 24 0.03 8.53 7.62
C VAL A 24 0.53 8.94 6.24
N CYS A 25 1.83 8.86 5.99
CA CYS A 25 2.39 9.21 4.67
C CYS A 25 1.82 8.32 3.55
N ALA A 26 1.75 7.00 3.77
CA ALA A 26 1.17 6.09 2.79
C ALA A 26 -0.31 6.44 2.50
N ARG A 27 -1.09 6.78 3.52
CA ARG A 27 -2.51 7.18 3.36
C ARG A 27 -2.67 8.49 2.62
N GLU A 28 -1.82 9.49 2.88
CA GLU A 28 -1.81 10.77 2.14
C GLU A 28 -1.52 10.54 0.66
N VAL A 29 -0.50 9.73 0.37
CA VAL A 29 -0.14 9.38 -1.01
C VAL A 29 -1.28 8.65 -1.70
N ILE A 30 -1.84 7.60 -1.08
CA ILE A 30 -2.99 6.87 -1.62
C ILE A 30 -4.20 7.81 -1.81
N GLY A 31 -4.39 8.78 -0.91
CA GLY A 31 -5.43 9.80 -0.97
C GLY A 31 -5.28 10.76 -2.16
N SER A 32 -4.04 11.06 -2.57
CA SER A 32 -3.73 11.91 -3.72
C SER A 32 -4.00 11.25 -5.09
N LEU A 33 -4.17 9.92 -5.13
CA LEU A 33 -4.47 9.23 -6.38
C LEU A 33 -5.91 9.52 -6.83
N PRO A 34 -6.15 9.61 -8.16
CA PRO A 34 -7.51 9.62 -8.70
C PRO A 34 -8.33 8.45 -8.17
N GLU A 35 -9.61 8.70 -7.90
CA GLU A 35 -10.51 7.74 -7.25
C GLU A 35 -10.53 6.37 -7.95
N ASP A 36 -10.57 6.36 -9.28
CA ASP A 36 -10.52 5.14 -10.10
C ASP A 36 -9.26 4.29 -9.88
N TYR A 37 -8.12 4.93 -9.62
CA TYR A 37 -6.83 4.27 -9.40
C TYR A 37 -6.71 3.83 -7.95
N ARG A 38 -7.15 4.67 -7.01
CA ARG A 38 -7.23 4.33 -5.60
C ARG A 38 -8.11 3.11 -5.36
N ALA A 39 -9.31 3.08 -5.94
CA ALA A 39 -10.22 1.95 -5.82
C ALA A 39 -9.60 0.66 -6.40
N ALA A 40 -8.99 0.74 -7.58
CA ALA A 40 -8.32 -0.41 -8.19
C ALA A 40 -7.15 -0.93 -7.35
N LEU A 41 -6.36 -0.03 -6.75
CA LEU A 41 -5.25 -0.36 -5.85
C LEU A 41 -5.75 -1.00 -4.56
N VAL A 42 -6.71 -0.38 -3.86
CA VAL A 42 -7.24 -0.89 -2.59
C VAL A 42 -7.84 -2.28 -2.78
N LEU A 43 -8.72 -2.44 -3.78
CA LEU A 43 -9.37 -3.72 -4.03
C LEU A 43 -8.37 -4.83 -4.40
N HIS A 44 -7.37 -4.53 -5.22
CA HIS A 44 -6.43 -5.57 -5.65
C HIS A 44 -5.29 -5.81 -4.67
N ASP A 45 -4.60 -4.76 -4.24
CA ASP A 45 -3.36 -4.86 -3.45
C ASP A 45 -3.62 -4.96 -1.94
N LEU A 46 -4.68 -4.33 -1.41
CA LEU A 46 -4.98 -4.38 0.03
C LEU A 46 -5.99 -5.47 0.38
N GLU A 47 -7.07 -5.57 -0.40
CA GLU A 47 -8.14 -6.55 -0.18
C GLU A 47 -7.88 -7.90 -0.87
N GLY A 48 -6.84 -7.99 -1.72
CA GLY A 48 -6.43 -9.22 -2.38
C GLY A 48 -7.37 -9.72 -3.49
N LEU A 49 -8.30 -8.89 -4.00
CA LEU A 49 -9.20 -9.29 -5.09
C LEU A 49 -8.40 -9.52 -6.38
N SER A 50 -8.87 -10.46 -7.21
CA SER A 50 -8.33 -10.61 -8.57
C SER A 50 -8.74 -9.45 -9.47
N ALA A 51 -7.97 -9.20 -10.54
CA ALA A 51 -8.30 -8.16 -11.53
C ALA A 51 -9.72 -8.30 -12.12
N ALA A 52 -10.24 -9.52 -12.24
CA ALA A 52 -11.61 -9.75 -12.71
C ALA A 52 -12.67 -9.35 -11.67
N GLN A 53 -12.41 -9.60 -10.39
CA GLN A 53 -13.29 -9.17 -9.30
C GLN A 53 -13.22 -7.65 -9.11
N THR A 54 -12.02 -7.06 -9.18
CA THR A 54 -11.84 -5.60 -9.19
C THR A 54 -12.62 -4.95 -10.33
N ALA A 55 -12.57 -5.54 -11.54
CA ALA A 55 -13.32 -5.05 -12.69
C ALA A 55 -14.84 -5.06 -12.44
N LYS A 56 -15.36 -6.13 -11.83
CA LYS A 56 -16.76 -6.27 -11.46
C LYS A 56 -17.20 -5.21 -10.44
N VAL A 57 -16.38 -4.96 -9.42
CA VAL A 57 -16.67 -3.94 -8.38
C VAL A 57 -16.60 -2.53 -8.96
N CYS A 58 -15.57 -2.24 -9.77
CA CYS A 58 -15.39 -0.94 -10.40
C CYS A 58 -16.27 -0.69 -11.64
N GLY A 59 -17.13 -1.64 -12.02
CA GLY A 59 -18.00 -1.51 -13.21
C GLY A 59 -17.25 -1.32 -14.53
N CYS A 60 -16.04 -1.85 -14.67
CA CYS A 60 -15.21 -1.70 -15.86
C CYS A 60 -14.80 -3.05 -16.47
N SER A 61 -14.19 -3.04 -17.66
CA SER A 61 -13.68 -4.26 -18.28
C SER A 61 -12.44 -4.80 -17.56
N VAL A 62 -12.20 -6.12 -17.60
CA VAL A 62 -11.00 -6.73 -17.02
C VAL A 62 -9.69 -6.13 -17.59
N PRO A 63 -9.56 -5.91 -18.91
CA PRO A 63 -8.40 -5.18 -19.45
C PRO A 63 -8.25 -3.77 -18.86
N THR A 64 -9.35 -3.03 -18.71
CA THR A 64 -9.34 -1.69 -18.09
C THR A 64 -8.87 -1.75 -16.64
N ALA A 65 -9.37 -2.70 -15.85
CA ALA A 65 -8.96 -2.89 -14.46
C ALA A 65 -7.47 -3.19 -14.35
N LYS A 66 -6.92 -4.08 -15.20
CA LYS A 66 -5.48 -4.36 -15.25
C LYS A 66 -4.64 -3.11 -15.52
N ILE A 67 -5.07 -2.28 -16.47
CA ILE A 67 -4.40 -1.00 -16.78
C ILE A 67 -4.49 -0.05 -15.58
N ARG A 68 -5.66 0.06 -14.95
CA ARG A 68 -5.87 0.92 -13.76
C ARG A 68 -4.99 0.50 -12.60
N ILE A 69 -4.93 -0.79 -12.28
CA ILE A 69 -4.03 -1.37 -11.27
C ILE A 69 -2.59 -0.98 -11.56
N HIS A 70 -2.13 -1.24 -12.78
CA HIS A 70 -0.74 -0.98 -13.14
C HIS A 70 -0.40 0.50 -13.01
N ARG A 71 -1.27 1.38 -13.55
CA ARG A 71 -1.11 2.84 -13.44
C ARG A 71 -1.18 3.33 -12.00
N ALA A 72 -2.05 2.75 -11.18
CA ALA A 72 -2.16 3.08 -9.76
C ALA A 72 -0.84 2.75 -9.03
N ARG A 73 -0.24 1.58 -9.29
CA ARG A 73 1.05 1.21 -8.71
C ARG A 73 2.20 2.11 -9.18
N VAL A 74 2.20 2.51 -10.45
CA VAL A 74 3.21 3.46 -10.98
C VAL A 74 3.07 4.82 -10.31
N ARG A 75 1.86 5.38 -10.27
CA ARG A 75 1.57 6.67 -9.60
C ARG A 75 1.90 6.63 -8.12
N LEU A 76 1.55 5.54 -7.44
CA LEU A 76 1.89 5.33 -6.03
C LEU A 76 3.41 5.35 -5.84
N ARG A 77 4.16 4.64 -6.69
CA ARG A 77 5.62 4.64 -6.64
C ARG A 77 6.20 6.04 -6.87
N GLU A 78 5.74 6.76 -7.90
CA GLU A 78 6.20 8.12 -8.20
C GLU A 78 5.95 9.07 -7.03
N ALA A 79 4.74 9.03 -6.47
CA ALA A 79 4.37 9.88 -5.35
C ALA A 79 5.16 9.54 -4.07
N LEU A 80 5.36 8.25 -3.80
CA LEU A 80 6.21 7.79 -2.70
C LEU A 80 7.68 8.19 -2.91
N GLN A 81 8.23 8.08 -4.13
CA GLN A 81 9.61 8.52 -4.42
C GLN A 81 9.78 10.03 -4.28
N GLY A 82 8.72 10.81 -4.53
CA GLY A 82 8.72 12.26 -4.35
C GLY A 82 8.68 12.68 -2.89
N GLN A 83 8.05 11.89 -2.01
CA GLN A 83 7.80 12.24 -0.61
C GLN A 83 8.65 11.46 0.38
N CYS A 84 9.29 10.37 -0.05
CA CYS A 84 10.02 9.45 0.81
C CYS A 84 11.32 8.98 0.16
N ASP A 85 12.33 8.77 1.00
CA ASP A 85 13.54 8.04 0.66
C ASP A 85 13.48 6.63 1.24
N PHE A 86 13.43 5.64 0.35
CA PHE A 86 13.41 4.24 0.72
C PHE A 86 14.83 3.71 0.82
N TYR A 87 15.15 3.03 1.93
CA TYR A 87 16.43 2.39 2.14
C TYR A 87 16.25 0.99 2.72
N ARG A 88 17.27 0.15 2.55
CA ARG A 88 17.34 -1.14 3.22
C ARG A 88 18.28 -1.00 4.41
N ASP A 89 17.79 -1.35 5.59
CA ASP A 89 18.64 -1.35 6.78
C ASP A 89 19.65 -2.52 6.75
N ARG A 90 20.49 -2.62 7.79
CA ARG A 90 21.47 -3.71 7.93
C ARG A 90 20.85 -5.10 8.00
N ALA A 91 19.57 -5.22 8.36
CA ALA A 91 18.82 -6.47 8.40
C ALA A 91 18.06 -6.75 7.09
N ASN A 92 18.31 -5.96 6.02
CA ASN A 92 17.62 -6.03 4.73
C ASN A 92 16.11 -5.75 4.82
N VAL A 93 15.66 -5.04 5.86
CA VAL A 93 14.27 -4.59 6.00
C VAL A 93 14.11 -3.28 5.23
N LEU A 94 13.02 -3.19 4.45
CA LEU A 94 12.69 -1.97 3.72
C LEU A 94 12.16 -0.92 4.71
N ARG A 95 12.92 0.16 4.86
CA ARG A 95 12.62 1.34 5.67
C ARG A 95 12.40 2.54 4.76
N CYS A 96 11.81 3.58 5.31
CA CYS A 96 11.39 4.76 4.57
C CYS A 96 11.50 5.97 5.50
N ASP A 97 12.27 6.98 5.09
CA ASP A 97 12.30 8.28 5.75
C ASP A 97 11.51 9.28 4.89
N ARG A 98 10.75 10.17 5.54
CA ARG A 98 10.03 11.24 4.84
C ARG A 98 11.05 12.28 4.37
N LYS A 99 10.94 12.69 3.10
CA LYS A 99 11.65 13.86 2.57
C LYS A 99 11.10 15.11 3.25
N ALA A 100 11.98 15.83 3.93
CA ALA A 100 11.69 17.14 4.53
C ALA A 100 11.53 18.22 3.45
#